data_AF-A0AA35M485-F1
#
_entry.id   AF-A0AA35M485-F1
#
_cell.length_a   1.000
_cell.length_b   1.000
_cell.length_c   1.000
_cell.angle_alpha   90.00
_cell.angle_beta   90.00
_cell.angle_gamma   90.00
#
_symmetry.space_group_name_H-M   'P 1'
#
loop_
_entity.id
_entity.type
_entity.pdbx_description
1 polymer ?
#
loop_
_entity_poly.entity_id
_entity_poly.type
_entity_poly.pdbx_seq_one_letter_code
_entity_poly.pdbx_strand_id
1 'polypeptide(L)'
;MAKVGASGTDLAELAEQLVKNGTRKVLGTSRRVRVVFNRKIIVDTTAATLVWEHDYFPQYYVPLKDLQGDLKETQKIQIDGQTKASVATLTVTAGEGETDTATTDRVVCFEGIGSLDSATQMVRLEFGSMDEWLEEDQPIYVHAKDPFKRIDILPSQRPIEVKVSGQTVAKSNFAMHLFETGLPTRYYLPLSAVDQTVLRKSQLVTKCPYKGEAEYYHIVINGKEQQNLVWYYRLPTHESAAVAGMVCFYNEKVDISLDGKPLERPKTIFG
;
A
#
# COMPACT_ATOMS: atom_id res chain seq x y z
N MET A 1 -11.03 -12.75 8.29
CA MET A 1 -9.66 -13.23 7.96
C MET A 1 -8.96 -12.14 7.17
N ALA A 2 -7.77 -11.73 7.60
CA ALA A 2 -6.93 -10.84 6.80
C ALA A 2 -6.67 -11.51 5.43
N LYS A 3 -6.62 -10.73 4.35
CA LYS A 3 -6.23 -11.27 3.04
C LYS A 3 -4.82 -11.86 3.18
N VAL A 4 -4.58 -13.03 2.59
CA VAL A 4 -3.25 -13.66 2.55
C VAL A 4 -2.25 -12.64 2.00
N GLY A 5 -1.15 -12.40 2.73
CA GLY A 5 -0.10 -11.43 2.36
C GLY A 5 -0.36 -9.97 2.75
N ALA A 6 -1.52 -9.67 3.37
CA ALA A 6 -1.77 -8.37 3.98
C ALA A 6 -1.02 -8.20 5.31
N SER A 7 -0.99 -6.97 5.82
CA SER A 7 -0.45 -6.74 7.16
C SER A 7 -1.30 -7.46 8.21
N GLY A 8 -0.64 -8.08 9.19
CA GLY A 8 -1.30 -8.84 10.25
C GLY A 8 -1.74 -10.25 9.87
N THR A 9 -1.39 -10.76 8.68
CA THR A 9 -1.63 -12.17 8.31
C THR A 9 -0.82 -13.13 9.18
N ASP A 10 -1.33 -14.34 9.44
CA ASP A 10 -0.55 -15.42 10.02
C ASP A 10 0.57 -15.84 9.04
N LEU A 11 1.82 -15.70 9.46
CA LEU A 11 2.97 -15.95 8.58
C LEU A 11 3.21 -17.43 8.32
N ALA A 12 2.81 -18.31 9.23
CA ALA A 12 2.89 -19.75 9.00
C ALA A 12 1.85 -20.18 7.96
N GLU A 13 0.62 -19.69 8.08
CA GLU A 13 -0.43 -19.93 7.08
C GLU A 13 -0.02 -19.39 5.70
N LEU A 14 0.53 -18.16 5.65
CA LEU A 14 1.05 -17.58 4.41
C LEU A 14 2.15 -18.46 3.79
N ALA A 15 3.15 -18.84 4.59
CA ALA A 15 4.26 -19.66 4.15
C ALA A 15 3.78 -21.01 3.62
N GLU A 16 2.87 -21.68 4.33
CA GLU A 16 2.24 -22.91 3.89
C GLU A 16 1.52 -22.76 2.56
N GLN A 17 0.71 -21.72 2.41
CA GLN A 17 -0.04 -21.50 1.18
C GLN A 17 0.89 -21.25 -0.02
N LEU A 18 1.92 -20.44 0.16
CA LEU A 18 2.85 -20.14 -0.94
C LEU A 18 3.76 -21.32 -1.28
N VAL A 19 4.15 -22.12 -0.28
CA VAL A 19 4.93 -23.35 -0.50
C VAL A 19 4.08 -24.43 -1.19
N LYS A 20 2.79 -24.56 -0.84
CA LYS A 20 1.86 -25.53 -1.46
C LYS A 20 1.38 -25.10 -2.85
N ASN A 21 1.04 -23.82 -3.02
CA ASN A 21 0.34 -23.33 -4.22
C ASN A 21 1.22 -22.47 -5.14
N GLY A 22 2.43 -22.12 -4.71
CA GLY A 22 3.30 -21.19 -5.42
C GLY A 22 2.87 -19.72 -5.29
N THR A 23 3.66 -18.87 -5.94
CA THR A 23 3.42 -17.42 -6.04
C THR A 23 2.60 -17.08 -7.28
N ARG A 24 1.85 -15.97 -7.29
CA ARG A 24 1.11 -15.52 -8.48
C ARG A 24 2.02 -15.03 -9.59
N LYS A 25 3.06 -14.31 -9.21
CA LYS A 25 4.06 -13.72 -10.12
C LYS A 25 5.34 -13.44 -9.35
N VAL A 26 6.46 -13.54 -10.05
CA VAL A 26 7.79 -13.19 -9.56
C VAL A 26 8.46 -12.30 -10.59
N LEU A 27 9.11 -11.23 -10.14
CA LEU A 27 9.87 -10.33 -11.00
C LEU A 27 11.11 -9.82 -10.25
N GLY A 28 12.29 -10.14 -10.76
CA GLY A 28 13.52 -9.52 -10.28
C GLY A 28 13.50 -8.00 -10.52
N THR A 29 14.04 -7.23 -9.59
CA THR A 29 14.17 -5.78 -9.74
C THR A 29 15.64 -5.39 -9.72
N SER A 30 16.02 -4.44 -10.59
CA SER A 30 17.35 -3.81 -10.54
C SER A 30 17.43 -2.71 -9.49
N ARG A 31 16.30 -2.37 -8.86
CA ARG A 31 16.22 -1.29 -7.89
C ARG A 31 16.93 -1.68 -6.60
N ARG A 32 17.71 -0.77 -6.02
CA ARG A 32 18.29 -0.94 -4.69
C ARG A 32 17.18 -0.90 -3.64
N VAL A 33 17.09 -1.92 -2.80
CA VAL A 33 16.15 -1.99 -1.69
C VAL A 33 16.91 -1.92 -0.39
N ARG A 34 16.51 -0.99 0.48
CA ARG A 34 17.03 -0.87 1.84
C ARG A 34 15.91 -0.98 2.86
N VAL A 35 16.21 -1.65 3.97
CA VAL A 35 15.28 -1.82 5.09
C VAL A 35 15.95 -1.34 6.36
N VAL A 36 15.26 -0.47 7.09
CA VAL A 36 15.69 0.03 8.39
C VAL A 36 14.88 -0.65 9.47
N PHE A 37 15.57 -1.17 10.48
CA PHE A 37 14.97 -1.69 11.70
C PHE A 37 15.91 -1.46 12.88
N ASN A 38 15.36 -1.01 14.00
CA ASN A 38 16.12 -0.52 15.15
C ASN A 38 17.15 0.54 14.77
N ARG A 39 16.76 1.52 13.94
CA ARG A 39 17.64 2.63 13.48
C ARG A 39 18.87 2.17 12.68
N LYS A 40 18.93 0.90 12.27
CA LYS A 40 20.02 0.31 11.49
C LYS A 40 19.52 -0.16 10.13
N ILE A 41 20.31 0.04 9.09
CA ILE A 41 20.07 -0.59 7.79
C ILE A 41 20.37 -2.09 7.92
N ILE A 42 19.32 -2.90 7.92
CA ILE A 42 19.42 -4.36 8.09
C ILE A 42 19.39 -5.10 6.76
N VAL A 43 18.99 -4.42 5.68
CA VAL A 43 19.07 -4.95 4.30
C VAL A 43 19.56 -3.82 3.40
N ASP A 44 20.49 -4.12 2.51
CA ASP A 44 20.94 -3.24 1.44
C ASP A 44 21.32 -4.07 0.22
N THR A 45 20.42 -4.15 -0.77
CA THR A 45 20.59 -5.10 -1.89
C THR A 45 20.03 -4.56 -3.19
N THR A 46 20.67 -4.91 -4.32
CA THR A 46 20.12 -4.76 -5.68
C THR A 46 19.63 -6.09 -6.25
N ALA A 47 19.55 -7.12 -5.43
CA ALA A 47 19.11 -8.47 -5.79
C ALA A 47 17.74 -8.82 -5.19
N ALA A 48 16.96 -7.82 -4.79
CA ALA A 48 15.60 -8.01 -4.33
C ALA A 48 14.70 -8.54 -5.47
N THR A 49 13.66 -9.26 -5.08
CA THR A 49 12.65 -9.80 -5.99
C THR A 49 11.27 -9.35 -5.54
N LEU A 50 10.45 -8.89 -6.49
CA LEU A 50 9.05 -8.59 -6.29
C LEU A 50 8.24 -9.89 -6.41
N VAL A 51 7.51 -10.24 -5.36
CA VAL A 51 6.70 -11.46 -5.28
C VAL A 51 5.26 -11.10 -5.03
N TRP A 52 4.37 -11.50 -5.95
CA TRP A 52 2.93 -11.37 -5.77
C TRP A 52 2.42 -12.60 -5.02
N GLU A 53 2.25 -12.43 -3.71
CA GLU A 53 1.59 -13.40 -2.83
C GLU A 53 0.07 -13.47 -3.13
N HIS A 54 -0.47 -12.42 -3.75
CA HIS A 54 -1.85 -12.25 -4.20
C HIS A 54 -1.92 -11.29 -5.41
N ASP A 55 -3.09 -11.12 -6.03
CA ASP A 55 -3.24 -10.43 -7.33
C ASP A 55 -3.18 -8.88 -7.29
N TYR A 56 -2.93 -8.28 -6.12
CA TYR A 56 -3.16 -6.84 -5.92
C TYR A 56 -1.88 -6.00 -5.90
N PHE A 57 -0.81 -6.50 -5.30
CA PHE A 57 0.49 -5.84 -5.21
C PHE A 57 1.57 -6.85 -4.82
N PRO A 58 2.85 -6.56 -5.13
CA PRO A 58 3.97 -7.38 -4.70
C PRO A 58 4.45 -7.08 -3.28
N GLN A 59 5.23 -8.00 -2.74
CA GLN A 59 6.11 -7.83 -1.59
C GLN A 59 7.57 -7.94 -2.04
N TYR A 60 8.51 -7.32 -1.32
CA TYR A 60 9.93 -7.61 -1.53
C TYR A 60 10.33 -8.88 -0.81
N TYR A 61 11.03 -9.74 -1.55
CA TYR A 61 11.81 -10.84 -1.04
C TYR A 61 13.28 -10.49 -1.27
N VAL A 62 14.11 -10.62 -0.25
CA VAL A 62 15.53 -10.25 -0.30
C VAL A 62 16.41 -11.47 -0.04
N PRO A 63 17.61 -11.58 -0.62
CA PRO A 63 18.50 -12.69 -0.31
C PRO A 63 18.85 -12.71 1.18
N LEU A 64 18.78 -13.89 1.81
CA LEU A 64 19.10 -14.05 3.24
C LEU A 64 20.51 -13.54 3.58
N LYS A 65 21.47 -13.75 2.68
CA LYS A 65 22.86 -13.27 2.82
C LYS A 65 23.00 -11.74 2.94
N ASP A 66 22.00 -10.98 2.49
CA ASP A 66 22.00 -9.52 2.52
C ASP A 66 21.28 -8.97 3.77
N LEU A 67 20.68 -9.85 4.59
CA LEU A 67 20.02 -9.50 5.84
C LEU A 67 21.03 -9.52 7.00
N GLN A 68 21.04 -8.44 7.78
CA GLN A 68 21.81 -8.32 9.02
C GLN A 68 20.88 -8.49 10.23
N GLY A 69 21.41 -9.16 11.26
CA GLY A 69 20.72 -9.41 12.53
C GLY A 69 20.69 -10.89 12.87
N ASP A 70 20.30 -11.18 14.11
CA ASP A 70 20.23 -12.53 14.62
C ASP A 70 18.87 -13.14 14.32
N LEU A 71 18.85 -14.16 13.46
CA LEU A 71 17.66 -14.93 13.13
C LEU A 71 17.57 -16.19 13.98
N LYS A 72 16.38 -16.40 14.56
CA LYS A 72 16.03 -17.63 15.27
C LYS A 72 14.75 -18.21 14.69
N GLU A 73 14.83 -19.37 14.06
CA GLU A 73 13.65 -20.09 13.57
C GLU A 73 12.73 -20.46 14.73
N THR A 74 11.43 -20.20 14.56
CA THR A 74 10.39 -20.50 15.56
C THR A 74 9.42 -21.57 15.08
N GLN A 75 9.17 -21.66 13.76
CA GLN A 75 8.29 -22.66 13.18
C GLN A 75 8.76 -23.08 11.79
N LYS A 76 8.94 -24.38 11.58
CA LYS A 76 9.31 -24.95 10.27
C LYS A 76 8.09 -25.37 9.49
N ILE A 77 8.10 -25.05 8.20
CA ILE A 77 7.06 -25.42 7.24
C ILE A 77 7.65 -26.47 6.32
N GLN A 78 7.05 -27.67 6.32
CA GLN A 78 7.59 -28.84 5.63
C GLN A 78 6.63 -29.35 4.55
N ILE A 79 7.19 -29.76 3.42
CA ILE A 79 6.54 -30.58 2.39
C ILE A 79 7.38 -31.84 2.20
N ASP A 80 6.74 -33.00 2.22
CA ASP A 80 7.37 -34.32 2.01
C ASP A 80 8.61 -34.56 2.91
N GLY A 81 8.54 -34.08 4.15
CA GLY A 81 9.62 -34.20 5.14
C GLY A 81 10.80 -33.24 4.95
N GLN A 82 10.78 -32.39 3.92
CA GLN A 82 11.77 -31.34 3.69
C GLN A 82 11.25 -29.99 4.17
N THR A 83 12.05 -29.25 4.92
CA THR A 83 11.76 -27.84 5.22
C THR A 83 11.82 -27.05 3.91
N LYS A 84 10.80 -26.21 3.69
CA LYS A 84 10.71 -25.30 2.54
C LYS A 84 10.65 -23.84 2.97
N ALA A 85 10.15 -23.60 4.18
CA ALA A 85 10.16 -22.28 4.79
C ALA A 85 10.26 -22.39 6.31
N SER A 86 10.64 -21.30 6.97
CA SER A 86 10.56 -21.16 8.41
C SER A 86 10.09 -19.75 8.78
N VAL A 87 9.16 -19.66 9.74
CA VAL A 87 8.91 -18.41 10.46
C VAL A 87 10.06 -18.23 11.45
N ALA A 88 10.55 -17.00 11.56
CA ALA A 88 11.70 -16.68 12.40
C ALA A 88 11.47 -15.39 13.20
N THR A 89 12.16 -15.31 14.31
CA THR A 89 12.36 -14.08 15.07
C THR A 89 13.67 -13.44 14.65
N LEU A 90 13.64 -12.17 14.24
CA LEU A 90 14.80 -11.34 13.94
C LEU A 90 15.08 -10.41 15.12
N THR A 91 16.31 -10.40 15.61
CA THR A 91 16.79 -9.47 16.64
C THR A 91 17.93 -8.62 16.07
N VAL A 92 17.85 -7.31 16.29
CA VAL A 92 18.82 -6.34 15.76
C VAL A 92 19.27 -5.40 16.86
N THR A 93 20.58 -5.32 17.09
CA THR A 93 21.21 -4.33 17.97
C THR A 93 21.49 -3.06 17.19
N ALA A 94 21.16 -1.90 17.78
CA ALA A 94 21.22 -0.59 17.11
C ALA A 94 22.64 -0.21 16.65
N GLY A 95 23.69 -0.69 17.32
CA GLY A 95 25.09 -0.43 16.97
C GLY A 95 26.09 -1.34 17.68
N GLU A 96 27.35 -1.33 17.24
CA GLU A 96 28.43 -2.04 17.92
C GLU A 96 28.65 -1.43 19.32
N GLY A 97 28.58 -2.28 20.36
CA GLY A 97 28.72 -1.84 21.75
C GLY A 97 27.46 -1.23 22.37
N GLU A 98 26.36 -1.14 21.63
CA GLU A 98 25.07 -0.76 22.18
C GLU A 98 24.33 -1.97 22.78
N THR A 99 23.53 -1.74 23.82
CA THR A 99 22.67 -2.76 24.43
C THR A 99 21.22 -2.67 23.97
N ASP A 100 20.89 -1.66 23.16
CA ASP A 100 19.52 -1.45 22.67
C ASP A 100 19.22 -2.41 21.52
N THR A 101 18.28 -3.31 21.76
CA THR A 101 17.87 -4.36 20.82
C THR A 101 16.38 -4.24 20.53
N ALA A 102 16.02 -4.37 19.25
CA ALA A 102 14.64 -4.58 18.85
C ALA A 102 14.46 -5.97 18.25
N THR A 103 13.27 -6.52 18.39
CA THR A 103 12.93 -7.86 17.92
C THR A 103 11.60 -7.84 17.17
N THR A 104 11.51 -8.62 16.10
CA THR A 104 10.27 -8.84 15.34
C THR A 104 10.13 -10.32 14.98
N ASP A 105 8.93 -10.86 15.07
CA ASP A 105 8.57 -12.22 14.63
C ASP A 105 7.98 -12.24 13.21
N ARG A 106 7.97 -11.09 12.53
CA ARG A 106 7.30 -10.89 11.25
C ARG A 106 8.21 -11.23 10.05
N VAL A 107 8.94 -12.36 10.16
CA VAL A 107 9.96 -12.81 9.21
C VAL A 107 9.69 -14.23 8.74
N VAL A 108 9.80 -14.46 7.43
CA VAL A 108 9.75 -15.81 6.84
C VAL A 108 10.97 -16.03 5.96
N CYS A 109 11.72 -17.09 6.23
CA CYS A 109 12.82 -17.57 5.41
C CYS A 109 12.31 -18.68 4.49
N PHE A 110 12.70 -18.66 3.21
CA PHE A 110 12.32 -19.65 2.20
C PHE A 110 13.56 -20.32 1.61
N GLU A 111 13.55 -21.64 1.51
CA GLU A 111 14.56 -22.47 0.82
C GLU A 111 14.21 -22.67 -0.67
N GLY A 112 13.59 -21.65 -1.27
CA GLY A 112 12.96 -21.69 -2.60
C GLY A 112 11.43 -21.68 -2.51
N ILE A 113 10.77 -21.00 -3.47
CA ILE A 113 9.31 -20.88 -3.50
C ILE A 113 8.77 -20.61 -4.90
N GLY A 114 7.90 -21.47 -5.41
CA GLY A 114 7.35 -21.34 -6.76
C GLY A 114 8.45 -21.30 -7.83
N SER A 115 8.50 -20.21 -8.60
CA SER A 115 9.52 -19.98 -9.64
C SER A 115 10.78 -19.26 -9.15
N LEU A 116 10.89 -18.96 -7.85
CA LEU A 116 12.15 -18.47 -7.28
C LEU A 116 13.14 -19.62 -7.22
N ASP A 117 14.35 -19.36 -7.73
CA ASP A 117 15.46 -20.30 -7.75
C ASP A 117 15.75 -20.81 -6.33
N SER A 118 15.70 -22.13 -6.14
CA SER A 118 15.99 -22.77 -4.87
C SER A 118 17.46 -22.67 -4.46
N ALA A 119 18.35 -22.21 -5.34
CA ALA A 119 19.75 -21.97 -5.02
C ALA A 119 19.97 -20.76 -4.08
N THR A 120 19.00 -19.85 -3.98
CA THR A 120 19.10 -18.67 -3.11
C THR A 120 18.04 -18.72 -2.02
N GLN A 121 18.47 -18.77 -0.76
CA GLN A 121 17.57 -18.57 0.37
C GLN A 121 17.08 -17.13 0.39
N MET A 122 15.77 -16.95 0.40
CA MET A 122 15.11 -15.64 0.35
C MET A 122 14.38 -15.37 1.66
N VAL A 123 14.33 -14.11 2.06
CA VAL A 123 13.63 -13.65 3.26
C VAL A 123 12.53 -12.68 2.87
N ARG A 124 11.34 -12.91 3.45
CA ARG A 124 10.21 -11.99 3.43
C ARG A 124 10.11 -11.32 4.80
N LEU A 125 10.27 -10.01 4.81
CA LEU A 125 10.06 -9.14 5.98
C LEU A 125 8.69 -8.47 5.85
N GLU A 126 7.90 -8.42 6.92
CA GLU A 126 6.64 -7.67 6.85
C GLU A 126 6.88 -6.18 6.80
N PHE A 127 6.32 -5.53 5.78
CA PHE A 127 6.44 -4.10 5.56
C PHE A 127 6.17 -3.26 6.81
N GLY A 128 5.02 -3.50 7.47
CA GLY A 128 4.59 -2.76 8.65
C GLY A 128 5.33 -3.07 9.95
N SER A 129 6.25 -4.04 9.94
CA SER A 129 7.06 -4.41 11.11
C SER A 129 8.48 -3.82 11.10
N MET A 130 8.83 -3.12 10.02
CA MET A 130 10.11 -2.44 9.85
C MET A 130 9.92 -0.94 10.09
N ASP A 131 10.99 -0.25 10.49
CA ASP A 131 10.94 1.20 10.74
C ASP A 131 10.74 1.96 9.43
N GLU A 132 11.49 1.57 8.39
CA GLU A 132 11.46 2.23 7.08
C GLU A 132 11.87 1.27 5.96
N TRP A 133 11.28 1.48 4.79
CA TRP A 133 11.68 0.86 3.53
C TRP A 133 12.06 1.94 2.54
N LEU A 134 13.16 1.73 1.82
CA LEU A 134 13.60 2.60 0.75
C LEU A 134 13.75 1.80 -0.55
N GLU A 135 13.22 2.36 -1.62
CA GLU A 135 13.53 1.96 -2.99
C GLU A 135 14.42 3.05 -3.60
N GLU A 136 15.62 2.66 -4.01
CA GLU A 136 16.75 3.58 -4.15
C GLU A 136 16.92 4.39 -2.86
N ASP A 137 16.73 5.71 -2.93
CA ASP A 137 16.73 6.65 -1.80
C ASP A 137 15.33 7.17 -1.46
N GLN A 138 14.29 6.64 -2.10
CA GLN A 138 12.92 7.10 -1.89
C GLN A 138 12.21 6.22 -0.85
N PRO A 139 11.68 6.81 0.24
CA PRO A 139 10.85 6.08 1.17
C PRO A 139 9.59 5.52 0.51
N ILE A 140 9.26 4.28 0.85
CA ILE A 140 8.05 3.60 0.43
C ILE A 140 7.31 3.06 1.65
N TYR A 141 5.98 3.01 1.56
CA TYR A 141 5.12 2.73 2.69
C TYR A 141 4.08 1.67 2.32
N VAL A 142 3.58 0.95 3.32
CA VAL A 142 2.50 -0.05 3.22
C VAL A 142 2.90 -1.34 2.49
N HIS A 143 3.39 -1.26 1.26
CA HIS A 143 3.85 -2.39 0.45
C HIS A 143 4.75 -1.92 -0.70
N ALA A 144 5.44 -2.85 -1.37
CA ALA A 144 6.25 -2.55 -2.55
C ALA A 144 5.39 -2.00 -3.70
N LYS A 145 5.93 -1.04 -4.47
CA LYS A 145 5.25 -0.51 -5.66
C LYS A 145 5.22 -1.57 -6.76
N ASP A 146 4.03 -1.84 -7.29
CA ASP A 146 3.87 -2.68 -8.47
C ASP A 146 4.35 -1.90 -9.71
N PRO A 147 5.38 -2.38 -10.43
CA PRO A 147 5.93 -1.68 -11.60
C PRO A 147 4.96 -1.63 -12.79
N PHE A 148 3.86 -2.39 -12.77
CA PHE A 148 2.79 -2.34 -13.77
C PHE A 148 1.63 -1.42 -13.35
N LYS A 149 1.68 -0.87 -12.13
CA LYS A 149 0.74 0.15 -11.69
C LYS A 149 1.09 1.47 -12.35
N ARG A 150 0.13 2.05 -13.05
CA ARG A 150 0.24 3.35 -13.67
C ARG A 150 -0.78 4.30 -13.05
N ILE A 151 -0.35 5.54 -12.84
CA ILE A 151 -1.21 6.66 -12.48
C ILE A 151 -1.07 7.71 -13.58
N ASP A 152 -2.18 8.01 -14.26
CA ASP A 152 -2.29 9.13 -15.18
C ASP A 152 -3.24 10.16 -14.58
N ILE A 153 -2.83 11.43 -14.56
CA ILE A 153 -3.63 12.52 -14.02
C ILE A 153 -3.78 13.59 -15.09
N LEU A 154 -5.00 13.79 -15.59
CA LEU A 154 -5.26 14.69 -16.71
C LEU A 154 -6.19 15.82 -16.29
N PRO A 155 -5.87 17.08 -16.61
CA PRO A 155 -6.80 18.19 -16.41
C PRO A 155 -8.00 18.06 -17.34
N SER A 156 -9.18 18.39 -16.83
CA SER A 156 -10.41 18.41 -17.61
C SER A 156 -11.26 19.62 -17.27
N GLN A 157 -11.89 20.20 -18.28
CA GLN A 157 -12.89 21.27 -18.13
C GLN A 157 -14.33 20.75 -18.21
N ARG A 158 -14.51 19.42 -18.20
CA ARG A 158 -15.84 18.78 -18.24
C ARG A 158 -16.60 19.17 -16.96
N PRO A 159 -17.82 19.74 -17.06
CA PRO A 159 -18.60 20.10 -15.89
C PRO A 159 -18.90 18.88 -15.02
N ILE A 160 -18.61 18.99 -13.72
CA ILE A 160 -18.83 17.94 -12.73
C ILE A 160 -19.68 18.48 -11.58
N GLU A 161 -20.65 17.68 -11.15
CA GLU A 161 -21.49 17.92 -9.97
C GLU A 161 -21.48 16.69 -9.08
N VAL A 162 -21.31 16.88 -7.77
CA VAL A 162 -21.36 15.83 -6.75
C VAL A 162 -22.51 16.12 -5.79
N LYS A 163 -23.39 15.13 -5.61
CA LYS A 163 -24.50 15.17 -4.66
C LYS A 163 -24.34 14.12 -3.56
N VAL A 164 -24.72 14.51 -2.35
CA VAL A 164 -24.81 13.63 -1.19
C VAL A 164 -26.21 13.77 -0.62
N SER A 165 -26.92 12.66 -0.46
CA SER A 165 -28.32 12.65 0.00
C SER A 165 -29.24 13.62 -0.76
N GLY A 166 -29.02 13.75 -2.08
CA GLY A 166 -29.81 14.63 -2.96
C GLY A 166 -29.38 16.10 -2.98
N GLN A 167 -28.51 16.55 -2.07
CA GLN A 167 -28.00 17.92 -2.04
C GLN A 167 -26.66 18.01 -2.80
N THR A 168 -26.52 19.02 -3.66
CA THR A 168 -25.23 19.34 -4.30
C THR A 168 -24.24 19.84 -3.24
N VAL A 169 -23.15 19.11 -3.07
CA VAL A 169 -22.07 19.47 -2.13
C VAL A 169 -20.82 19.98 -2.85
N ALA A 170 -20.66 19.68 -4.14
CA ALA A 170 -19.59 20.23 -4.95
C ALA A 170 -20.02 20.39 -6.40
N LYS A 171 -19.55 21.46 -7.05
CA LYS A 171 -19.77 21.71 -8.48
C LYS A 171 -18.59 22.46 -9.07
N SER A 172 -18.06 21.99 -10.19
CA SER A 172 -16.89 22.59 -10.83
C SER A 172 -16.94 22.45 -12.35
N ASN A 173 -16.33 23.40 -13.06
CA ASN A 173 -16.00 23.30 -14.48
C ASN A 173 -14.53 22.91 -14.70
N PHE A 174 -13.85 22.46 -13.65
CA PHE A 174 -12.48 21.97 -13.70
C PHE A 174 -12.27 20.85 -12.68
N ALA A 175 -11.64 19.77 -13.12
CA ALA A 175 -11.18 18.70 -12.24
C ALA A 175 -9.93 18.05 -12.82
N MET A 176 -9.14 17.43 -11.93
CA MET A 176 -8.08 16.50 -12.32
C MET A 176 -8.68 15.10 -12.33
N HIS A 177 -8.64 14.44 -13.48
CA HIS A 177 -9.12 13.07 -13.65
C HIS A 177 -7.95 12.14 -13.43
N LEU A 178 -8.00 11.35 -12.35
CA LEU A 178 -6.99 10.37 -12.01
C LEU A 178 -7.43 8.99 -12.49
N PHE A 179 -6.62 8.39 -13.35
CA PHE A 179 -6.73 7.03 -13.85
C PHE A 179 -5.66 6.18 -13.19
N GLU A 180 -6.07 5.08 -12.58
CA GLU A 180 -5.15 4.18 -11.88
C GLU A 180 -5.42 2.74 -12.30
N THR A 181 -4.36 1.98 -12.58
CA THR A 181 -4.48 0.58 -13.00
C THR A 181 -5.40 -0.22 -12.05
N GLY A 182 -6.48 -0.76 -12.63
CA GLY A 182 -7.44 -1.62 -11.96
C GLY A 182 -8.48 -0.89 -11.08
N LEU A 183 -8.51 0.44 -11.06
CA LEU A 183 -9.45 1.23 -10.25
C LEU A 183 -10.34 2.13 -11.12
N PRO A 184 -11.55 2.48 -10.65
CA PRO A 184 -12.39 3.47 -11.33
C PRO A 184 -11.71 4.85 -11.35
N THR A 185 -12.02 5.65 -12.36
CA THR A 185 -11.56 7.04 -12.44
C THR A 185 -12.00 7.82 -11.20
N ARG A 186 -11.05 8.52 -10.60
CA ARG A 186 -11.28 9.43 -9.47
C ARG A 186 -11.20 10.87 -9.93
N TYR A 187 -12.18 11.67 -9.52
CA TYR A 187 -12.29 13.08 -9.90
C TYR A 187 -11.83 13.94 -8.74
N TYR A 188 -10.74 14.65 -8.92
CA TYR A 188 -10.21 15.58 -7.94
C TYR A 188 -10.65 16.99 -8.29
N LEU A 189 -11.42 17.61 -7.40
CA LEU A 189 -11.94 18.96 -7.56
C LEU A 189 -11.10 19.94 -6.71
N PRO A 190 -10.97 21.21 -7.11
CA PRO A 190 -10.46 22.24 -6.20
C PRO A 190 -11.28 22.26 -4.91
N LEU A 191 -10.64 22.41 -3.75
CA LEU A 191 -11.36 22.48 -2.47
C LEU A 191 -12.42 23.60 -2.48
N SER A 192 -12.14 24.73 -3.15
CA SER A 192 -13.06 25.86 -3.30
C SER A 192 -14.35 25.53 -4.08
N ALA A 193 -14.37 24.42 -4.82
CA ALA A 193 -15.57 23.95 -5.52
C ALA A 193 -16.53 23.15 -4.61
N VAL A 194 -16.13 22.86 -3.37
CA VAL A 194 -16.96 22.19 -2.36
C VAL A 194 -17.61 23.23 -1.46
N ASP A 195 -18.88 23.02 -1.13
CA ASP A 195 -19.58 23.75 -0.08
C ASP A 195 -18.86 23.53 1.27
N GLN A 196 -18.16 24.56 1.73
CA GLN A 196 -17.39 24.49 2.97
C GLN A 196 -18.28 24.34 4.22
N THR A 197 -19.57 24.70 4.13
CA THR A 197 -20.48 24.65 5.29
C THR A 197 -20.78 23.22 5.74
N VAL A 198 -20.69 22.26 4.82
CA VAL A 198 -20.93 20.83 5.08
C VAL A 198 -19.67 20.05 5.48
N LEU A 199 -18.46 20.61 5.31
CA LEU A 199 -17.21 19.92 5.61
C LEU A 199 -16.87 19.94 7.10
N ARG A 200 -16.46 18.80 7.65
CA ARG A 200 -15.82 18.72 8.98
C ARG A 200 -14.53 17.93 8.88
N LYS A 201 -13.45 18.44 9.47
CA LYS A 201 -12.14 17.80 9.41
C LYS A 201 -12.18 16.46 10.15
N SER A 202 -11.68 15.41 9.51
CA SER A 202 -11.46 14.10 10.15
C SER A 202 -10.03 14.00 10.68
N GLN A 203 -9.86 13.20 11.73
CA GLN A 203 -8.54 12.79 12.24
C GLN A 203 -7.98 11.58 11.48
N LEU A 204 -8.77 10.94 10.61
CA LEU A 204 -8.30 9.81 9.83
C LEU A 204 -7.20 10.24 8.87
N VAL A 205 -6.10 9.49 8.89
CA VAL A 205 -5.03 9.53 7.90
C VAL A 205 -4.82 8.10 7.39
N THR A 206 -4.72 7.93 6.07
CA THR A 206 -4.36 6.65 5.46
C THR A 206 -3.14 6.80 4.57
N LYS A 207 -2.39 5.72 4.36
CA LYS A 207 -1.19 5.72 3.53
C LYS A 207 -1.43 4.94 2.25
N CYS A 208 -0.91 5.45 1.14
CA CYS A 208 -0.87 4.79 -0.15
C CYS A 208 0.55 4.87 -0.72
N PRO A 209 1.17 3.75 -1.15
CA PRO A 209 2.52 3.79 -1.71
C PRO A 209 2.63 4.69 -2.95
N TYR A 210 1.53 4.84 -3.70
CA TYR A 210 1.52 5.58 -4.96
C TYR A 210 1.03 7.03 -4.87
N LYS A 211 0.50 7.46 -3.72
CA LYS A 211 -0.11 8.79 -3.57
C LYS A 211 0.33 9.51 -2.32
N GLY A 212 0.90 8.81 -1.33
CA GLY A 212 1.31 9.39 -0.06
C GLY A 212 0.22 9.30 1.00
N GLU A 213 0.18 10.29 1.89
CA GLU A 213 -0.75 10.36 3.02
C GLU A 213 -2.05 11.07 2.62
N ALA A 214 -3.16 10.31 2.68
CA ALA A 214 -4.49 10.85 2.47
C ALA A 214 -5.07 11.34 3.80
N GLU A 215 -5.55 12.57 3.79
CA GLU A 215 -6.31 13.17 4.87
C GLU A 215 -7.79 13.26 4.50
N TYR A 216 -8.68 13.30 5.49
CA TYR A 216 -10.11 13.16 5.25
C TYR A 216 -10.96 14.32 5.80
N TYR A 217 -12.14 14.50 5.20
CA TYR A 217 -13.26 15.25 5.75
C TYR A 217 -14.51 14.36 5.85
N HIS A 218 -15.30 14.61 6.89
CA HIS A 218 -16.70 14.20 6.96
C HIS A 218 -17.58 15.19 6.17
N ILE A 219 -18.74 14.73 5.72
CA ILE A 219 -19.82 15.58 5.20
C ILE A 219 -20.98 15.56 6.19
N VAL A 220 -21.42 16.73 6.65
CA VAL A 220 -22.55 16.87 7.59
C VAL A 220 -23.68 17.63 6.91
N ILE A 221 -24.82 16.96 6.73
CA ILE A 221 -26.03 17.53 6.12
C ILE A 221 -27.21 17.27 7.05
N ASN A 222 -27.96 18.32 7.42
CA ASN A 222 -29.13 18.22 8.30
C ASN A 222 -28.86 17.44 9.60
N GLY A 223 -27.69 17.65 10.21
CA GLY A 223 -27.25 16.96 11.42
C GLY A 223 -26.81 15.51 11.25
N LYS A 224 -26.86 14.95 10.04
CA LYS A 224 -26.36 13.60 9.73
C LYS A 224 -24.95 13.66 9.17
N GLU A 225 -24.04 12.93 9.80
CA GLU A 225 -22.65 12.83 9.39
C GLU A 225 -22.41 11.62 8.47
N GLN A 226 -21.74 11.87 7.35
CA GLN A 226 -21.15 10.87 6.47
C GLN A 226 -19.64 10.84 6.72
N GLN A 227 -19.16 9.79 7.37
CA GLN A 227 -17.79 9.72 7.84
C GLN A 227 -16.78 9.52 6.71
N ASN A 228 -15.68 10.29 6.75
CA ASN A 228 -14.52 10.13 5.86
C ASN A 228 -14.91 10.06 4.37
N LEU A 229 -15.95 10.78 3.96
CA LEU A 229 -16.51 10.69 2.61
C LEU A 229 -15.63 11.36 1.56
N VAL A 230 -14.85 12.34 1.99
CA VAL A 230 -13.95 13.13 1.15
C VAL A 230 -12.53 12.89 1.61
N TRP A 231 -11.61 12.65 0.67
CA TRP A 231 -10.18 12.61 0.96
C TRP A 231 -9.41 13.59 0.09
N TYR A 232 -8.21 13.93 0.51
CA TYR A 232 -7.27 14.74 -0.24
C TYR A 232 -5.83 14.39 0.15
N TYR A 233 -4.88 14.74 -0.71
CA TYR A 233 -3.45 14.59 -0.43
C TYR A 233 -2.83 15.98 -0.27
N ARG A 234 -2.34 16.30 0.93
CA ARG A 234 -1.66 17.58 1.16
C ARG A 234 -0.28 17.60 0.49
N LEU A 235 0.48 16.52 0.68
CA LEU A 235 1.83 16.33 0.14
C LEU A 235 1.87 14.97 -0.59
N PRO A 236 1.28 14.87 -1.79
CA PRO A 236 1.30 13.62 -2.53
C PRO A 236 2.71 13.25 -3.00
N THR A 237 2.89 11.98 -3.38
CA THR A 237 4.11 11.55 -4.09
C THR A 237 4.29 12.30 -5.41
N HIS A 238 5.51 12.31 -5.93
CA HIS A 238 5.81 13.00 -7.20
C HIS A 238 4.90 12.53 -8.35
N GLU A 239 4.61 11.22 -8.44
CA GLU A 239 3.73 10.66 -9.47
C GLU A 239 2.26 11.15 -9.35
N SER A 240 1.88 11.67 -8.18
CA SER A 240 0.54 12.17 -7.86
C SER A 240 0.52 13.68 -7.55
N ALA A 241 1.59 14.41 -7.87
CA ALA A 241 1.74 15.83 -7.54
C ALA A 241 0.59 16.70 -8.07
N ALA A 242 0.02 16.33 -9.21
CA ALA A 242 -1.02 17.07 -9.91
C ALA A 242 -2.36 17.16 -9.15
N VAL A 243 -2.58 16.36 -8.10
CA VAL A 243 -3.79 16.41 -7.24
C VAL A 243 -3.52 16.98 -5.85
N ALA A 244 -2.36 17.60 -5.63
CA ALA A 244 -2.02 18.21 -4.34
C ALA A 244 -3.07 19.23 -3.89
N GLY A 245 -3.59 19.06 -2.66
CA GLY A 245 -4.62 19.90 -2.06
C GLY A 245 -6.01 19.80 -2.68
N MET A 246 -6.19 18.99 -3.73
CA MET A 246 -7.49 18.75 -4.35
C MET A 246 -8.24 17.64 -3.61
N VAL A 247 -9.58 17.72 -3.62
CA VAL A 247 -10.46 16.81 -2.91
C VAL A 247 -11.13 15.82 -3.84
N CYS A 248 -11.33 14.60 -3.37
CA CYS A 248 -12.04 13.56 -4.09
C CYS A 248 -13.09 12.91 -3.18
N PHE A 249 -14.14 12.38 -3.80
CA PHE A 249 -15.25 11.69 -3.14
C PHE A 249 -15.25 10.22 -3.53
N TYR A 250 -15.72 9.36 -2.64
CA TYR A 250 -15.90 7.95 -2.98
C TYR A 250 -17.10 7.82 -3.93
N ASN A 251 -16.85 7.66 -5.24
CA ASN A 251 -17.86 7.55 -6.30
C ASN A 251 -19.00 6.59 -5.93
N GLU A 252 -18.67 5.47 -5.30
CA GLU A 252 -19.56 4.43 -4.79
C GLU A 252 -20.54 4.91 -3.71
N LYS A 253 -20.24 6.02 -3.05
CA LYS A 253 -21.00 6.59 -1.92
C LYS A 253 -21.71 7.90 -2.23
N VAL A 254 -21.53 8.45 -3.44
CA VAL A 254 -22.10 9.74 -3.84
C VAL A 254 -22.72 9.66 -5.24
N ASP A 255 -23.55 10.62 -5.60
CA ASP A 255 -24.05 10.75 -6.96
C ASP A 255 -23.19 11.76 -7.70
N ILE A 256 -22.56 11.33 -8.81
CA ILE A 256 -21.72 12.19 -9.65
C ILE A 256 -22.40 12.36 -11.00
N SER A 257 -22.49 13.60 -11.46
CA SER A 257 -22.83 13.92 -12.85
C SER A 257 -21.62 14.53 -13.55
N LEU A 258 -21.30 14.05 -14.74
CA LEU A 258 -20.23 14.56 -15.61
C LEU A 258 -20.83 14.95 -16.96
N ASP A 259 -20.55 16.15 -17.44
CA ASP A 259 -21.23 16.76 -18.60
C ASP A 259 -22.77 16.76 -18.47
N GLY A 260 -23.27 16.94 -17.24
CA GLY A 260 -24.69 16.87 -16.93
C GLY A 260 -25.30 15.47 -17.00
N LYS A 261 -24.51 14.43 -17.26
CA LYS A 261 -24.97 13.03 -17.30
C LYS A 261 -24.59 12.30 -16.01
N PRO A 262 -25.52 11.59 -15.35
CA PRO A 262 -25.19 10.82 -14.16
C PRO A 262 -24.21 9.69 -14.50
N LEU A 263 -23.24 9.47 -13.62
CA LEU A 263 -22.33 8.33 -13.68
C LEU A 263 -22.88 7.17 -12.84
N GLU A 264 -22.69 5.95 -13.32
CA GLU A 264 -22.95 4.77 -12.52
C GLU A 264 -21.95 4.67 -11.36
N ARG A 265 -22.46 4.24 -10.20
CA ARG A 265 -21.61 3.99 -9.03
C ARG A 265 -20.78 2.72 -9.27
N PRO A 266 -19.44 2.80 -9.26
CA PRO A 266 -18.61 1.61 -9.42
C PRO A 266 -18.74 0.71 -8.20
N LYS A 267 -18.62 -0.61 -8.38
CA LYS A 267 -18.47 -1.55 -7.27
C LYS A 267 -17.00 -1.64 -6.88
N THR A 268 -16.67 -1.26 -5.65
CA THR A 268 -15.29 -1.25 -5.16
C THR A 268 -15.16 -1.99 -3.83
N ILE A 269 -13.92 -2.20 -3.39
CA ILE A 269 -13.67 -2.72 -2.02
C ILE A 269 -13.99 -1.70 -0.92
N PHE A 270 -14.29 -0.45 -1.29
CA PHE A 270 -14.53 0.66 -0.36
C PHE A 270 -16.03 0.93 -0.09
N GLY A 271 -16.90 0.22 -0.80
CA GLY A 271 -18.36 0.44 -0.86
C GLY A 271 -18.88 0.24 -2.28
#